data_AF-A0A1B6I7L3-F1
#
_entry.id   AF-A0A1B6I7L3-F1
#
_cell.length_a   1.000
_cell.length_b   1.000
_cell.length_c   1.000
_cell.angle_alpha   90.00
_cell.angle_beta   90.00
_cell.angle_gamma   90.00
#
_symmetry.space_group_name_H-M   'P 1'
#
loop_
_entity.id
_entity.type
_entity.pdbx_description
1 polymer ?
#
loop_
_entity_poly.entity_id
_entity_poly.type
_entity_poly.pdbx_seq_one_letter_code
_entity_poly.pdbx_strand_id
1 'polypeptide(L)'
;PTVGMKVGMLDQEAAVSEVPHKTKGGRPEDVLMSWLTHHYNTQRLIVWPDKPSRPRTVTNLDSDLEDGLVLATVTAAYCPFLSPLHFQDMFTQPSTVSQAYHNTVCLTSAWDKIRLGYSVTPRDLMRPNVVNMLMLVAHLYRNLPSYKLETTVSFMATLNTSETQVVTLENSEESSVTYHIEILPNNSSFEIDDMKDSFVLKNKQRGDITVRYTARSMVKVDAILLLCGACMPPKFGRNYVFRL
;
A
#
# COMPACT_ATOMS: atom_id res chain seq x y z
N PRO A 1 -30.52 40.13 1.97
CA PRO A 1 -29.20 39.87 2.60
C PRO A 1 -28.84 38.39 2.48
N THR A 2 -28.27 38.07 1.34
CA THR A 2 -27.68 36.79 0.94
C THR A 2 -26.34 36.62 1.64
N VAL A 3 -26.15 35.54 2.40
CA VAL A 3 -24.81 34.97 2.65
C VAL A 3 -24.96 33.46 2.60
N GLY A 4 -24.60 32.88 1.46
CA GLY A 4 -24.36 31.45 1.34
C GLY A 4 -22.98 31.12 1.89
N MET A 5 -22.89 30.12 2.77
CA MET A 5 -21.63 29.46 3.09
C MET A 5 -21.54 28.20 2.24
N LYS A 6 -20.71 28.28 1.21
CA LYS A 6 -20.33 27.18 0.31
C LYS A 6 -18.93 26.71 0.74
N VAL A 7 -18.87 25.42 1.09
CA VAL A 7 -17.82 24.44 0.76
C VAL A 7 -16.38 24.70 1.19
N GLY A 8 -15.83 23.71 1.89
CA GLY A 8 -14.40 23.42 2.02
C GLY A 8 -14.20 21.92 2.25
N MET A 9 -14.65 21.11 1.29
CA MET A 9 -14.40 19.68 1.21
C MET A 9 -12.91 19.50 0.88
N LEU A 10 -12.14 18.99 1.85
CA LEU A 10 -10.72 18.67 1.68
C LEU A 10 -10.60 17.34 0.94
N ASP A 11 -10.82 17.39 -0.38
CA ASP A 11 -10.30 16.38 -1.31
C ASP A 11 -8.82 16.71 -1.53
N GLN A 12 -7.96 16.18 -0.66
CA GLN A 12 -6.54 16.04 -0.98
C GLN A 12 -6.36 14.76 -1.79
N GLU A 13 -6.64 14.84 -3.09
CA GLU A 13 -5.94 14.00 -4.04
C GLU A 13 -4.45 14.31 -3.91
N ALA A 14 -3.73 13.40 -3.26
CA ALA A 14 -2.28 13.39 -3.27
C ALA A 14 -1.83 13.19 -4.73
N ALA A 15 -1.62 14.31 -5.43
CA ALA A 15 -0.93 14.32 -6.70
C ALA A 15 0.43 13.66 -6.49
N VAL A 16 0.56 12.45 -7.00
CA VAL A 16 1.83 11.74 -7.12
C VAL A 16 2.69 12.60 -8.04
N SER A 17 3.56 13.45 -7.47
CA SER A 17 4.53 14.17 -8.29
C SER A 17 5.51 13.14 -8.83
N GLU A 18 5.45 12.89 -10.13
CA GLU A 18 6.49 12.13 -10.82
C GLU A 18 7.84 12.73 -10.47
N VAL A 19 8.76 11.89 -10.00
CA VAL A 19 10.13 12.31 -9.67
C VAL A 19 10.74 12.93 -10.94
N PRO A 20 11.17 14.19 -10.93
CA PRO A 20 11.70 14.81 -12.12
C PRO A 20 13.00 14.10 -12.52
N HIS A 21 12.94 13.35 -13.62
CA HIS A 21 14.09 12.70 -14.25
C HIS A 21 15.02 13.76 -14.87
N LYS A 22 15.81 14.47 -14.04
CA LYS A 22 16.96 15.24 -14.52
C LYS A 22 18.20 14.35 -14.49
N THR A 23 18.36 13.58 -15.55
CA THR A 23 19.54 12.73 -15.77
C THR A 23 20.74 13.60 -16.18
N LYS A 24 21.69 13.78 -15.27
CA LYS A 24 23.10 14.02 -15.63
C LYS A 24 23.91 12.79 -15.23
N GLY A 25 24.10 11.86 -16.17
CA GLY A 25 25.16 10.82 -16.11
C GLY A 25 25.30 9.99 -14.83
N GLY A 26 24.24 9.78 -14.05
CA GLY A 26 24.25 8.94 -12.85
C GLY A 26 24.03 7.47 -13.19
N ARG A 27 24.50 6.57 -12.31
CA ARG A 27 24.25 5.13 -12.43
C ARG A 27 22.76 4.85 -12.19
N PRO A 28 22.18 3.74 -12.71
CA PRO A 28 20.76 3.42 -12.49
C PRO A 28 20.34 3.38 -11.02
N GLU A 29 21.25 3.01 -10.11
CA GLU A 29 21.02 2.99 -8.67
C GLU A 29 20.75 4.39 -8.10
N ASP A 30 21.30 5.44 -8.72
CA ASP A 30 21.09 6.83 -8.28
C ASP A 30 19.62 7.24 -8.44
N VAL A 31 18.92 6.69 -9.42
CA VAL A 31 17.47 6.89 -9.60
C VAL A 31 16.70 6.28 -8.45
N LEU A 32 17.04 5.05 -8.04
CA LEU A 32 16.41 4.37 -6.92
C LEU A 32 16.65 5.11 -5.60
N MET A 33 17.89 5.53 -5.35
CA MET A 33 18.24 6.28 -4.13
C MET A 33 17.53 7.65 -4.08
N SER A 34 17.43 8.35 -5.23
CA SER A 34 16.66 9.59 -5.32
C SER A 34 15.18 9.37 -5.07
N TRP A 35 14.60 8.28 -5.60
CA TRP A 35 13.21 7.91 -5.39
C TRP A 35 12.93 7.60 -3.90
N LEU A 36 13.79 6.80 -3.26
CA LEU A 36 13.70 6.50 -1.82
C LEU A 36 13.79 7.78 -0.98
N THR A 37 14.77 8.64 -1.27
CA THR A 37 14.98 9.92 -0.59
C THR A 37 13.76 10.84 -0.72
N HIS A 38 13.20 10.94 -1.93
CA HIS A 38 12.02 11.77 -2.20
C HIS A 38 10.81 11.30 -1.40
N HIS A 39 10.48 10.00 -1.46
CA HIS A 39 9.32 9.47 -0.75
C HIS A 39 9.49 9.55 0.77
N TYR A 40 10.67 9.22 1.31
CA TYR A 40 10.92 9.38 2.75
C TYR A 40 10.68 10.82 3.21
N ASN A 41 11.25 11.79 2.50
CA ASN A 41 11.13 13.18 2.92
C ASN A 41 9.74 13.77 2.73
N THR A 42 8.95 13.24 1.80
CA THR A 42 7.58 13.68 1.56
C THR A 42 6.61 13.04 2.55
N GLN A 43 6.81 11.75 2.88
CA GLN A 43 5.83 10.97 3.65
C GLN A 43 6.11 10.92 5.15
N ARG A 44 7.34 11.15 5.64
CA ARG A 44 7.68 10.98 7.06
C ARG A 44 6.78 11.77 8.04
N LEU A 45 6.31 12.94 7.64
CA LEU A 45 5.42 13.79 8.46
C LEU A 45 3.94 13.40 8.33
N ILE A 46 3.58 12.66 7.28
CA ILE A 46 2.22 12.14 7.06
C ILE A 46 2.04 10.82 7.81
N VAL A 47 3.06 9.94 7.75
CA VAL A 47 3.06 8.64 8.44
C VAL A 47 3.20 8.82 9.95
N TRP A 48 4.05 9.76 10.39
CA TRP A 48 4.31 10.02 11.80
C TRP A 48 4.15 11.51 12.16
N PRO A 49 2.90 12.01 12.22
CA PRO A 49 2.64 13.43 12.50
C PRO A 49 3.10 13.84 13.92
N ASP A 50 2.94 12.94 14.89
CA ASP A 50 3.20 13.22 16.31
C ASP A 50 4.60 12.82 16.78
N LYS A 51 5.44 12.24 15.89
CA LYS A 51 6.79 11.79 16.23
C LYS A 51 7.84 12.61 15.48
N PRO A 52 8.92 13.03 16.16
CA PRO A 52 9.98 13.76 15.49
C PRO A 52 10.68 12.85 14.46
N SER A 53 10.64 13.25 13.19
CA SER A 53 11.33 12.57 12.08
C SER A 53 12.21 13.56 11.31
N ARG A 54 13.52 13.28 11.27
CA ARG A 54 14.49 14.15 10.59
C ARG A 54 14.52 13.82 9.10
N PRO A 55 14.70 14.82 8.21
CA PRO A 55 14.99 14.54 6.82
C PRO A 55 16.22 13.65 6.67
N ARG A 56 16.23 12.78 5.65
CA ARG A 56 17.35 11.89 5.34
C ARG A 56 17.65 11.92 3.86
N THR A 57 18.91 11.69 3.51
CA THR A 57 19.33 11.46 2.12
C THR A 57 19.83 10.03 2.05
N VAL A 58 19.23 9.22 1.18
CA VAL A 58 19.66 7.83 0.96
C VAL A 58 20.87 7.87 0.02
N THR A 59 22.00 7.40 0.53
CA THR A 59 23.31 7.38 -0.14
C THR A 59 23.78 5.95 -0.45
N ASN A 60 23.20 4.96 0.23
CA ASN A 60 23.49 3.54 0.05
C ASN A 60 22.19 2.72 0.09
N LEU A 61 22.26 1.47 -0.38
CA LEU A 61 21.16 0.50 -0.34
C LEU A 61 21.41 -0.58 0.73
N ASP A 62 22.11 -0.24 1.80
CA ASP A 62 22.33 -1.14 2.94
C ASP A 62 21.92 -0.48 4.26
N SER A 63 22.87 0.13 4.95
CA SER A 63 22.71 0.76 6.26
C SER A 63 21.63 1.84 6.31
N ASP A 64 21.43 2.60 5.23
CA ASP A 64 20.40 3.64 5.15
C ASP A 64 18.97 3.05 5.13
N LEU A 65 18.82 1.75 4.85
CA LEU A 65 17.54 1.03 4.78
C LEU A 65 17.31 0.08 5.95
N GLU A 66 18.33 -0.15 6.78
CA GLU A 66 18.34 -1.16 7.85
C GLU A 66 17.21 -0.96 8.88
N ASP A 67 16.88 0.30 9.20
CA ASP A 67 15.84 0.62 10.18
C ASP A 67 14.39 0.53 9.66
N GLY A 68 14.23 0.20 8.36
CA GLY A 68 12.96 0.01 7.70
C GLY A 68 12.12 1.28 7.48
N LEU A 69 12.52 2.45 7.99
CA LEU A 69 11.70 3.65 7.92
C LEU A 69 11.57 4.20 6.50
N VAL A 70 12.67 4.19 5.74
CA VAL A 70 12.68 4.60 4.33
C VAL A 70 11.73 3.72 3.52
N LEU A 71 11.82 2.41 3.69
CA LEU A 71 10.97 1.45 2.98
C LEU A 71 9.50 1.55 3.41
N ALA A 72 9.23 1.81 4.68
CA ALA A 72 7.87 2.04 5.18
C ALA A 72 7.24 3.30 4.57
N THR A 73 7.97 4.43 4.52
CA THR A 73 7.46 5.67 3.92
C THR A 73 7.17 5.54 2.42
N VAL A 74 8.02 4.82 1.70
CA VAL A 74 7.82 4.50 0.28
C VAL A 74 6.59 3.63 0.11
N THR A 75 6.43 2.60 0.94
CA THR A 75 5.24 1.74 0.94
C THR A 75 3.98 2.55 1.24
N ALA A 76 4.02 3.45 2.23
CA ALA A 76 2.90 4.32 2.61
C ALA A 76 2.51 5.32 1.52
N ALA A 77 3.46 5.73 0.66
CA ALA A 77 3.16 6.65 -0.45
C ALA A 77 2.16 6.04 -1.45
N TYR A 78 2.25 4.73 -1.68
CA TYR A 78 1.39 4.01 -2.62
C TYR A 78 0.24 3.28 -1.91
N CYS A 79 0.48 2.80 -0.69
CA CYS A 79 -0.48 2.08 0.14
C CYS A 79 -0.75 2.85 1.46
N PRO A 80 -1.39 4.04 1.41
CA PRO A 80 -1.58 4.89 2.59
C PRO A 80 -2.44 4.21 3.68
N PHE A 81 -3.31 3.27 3.28
CA PHE A 81 -4.15 2.49 4.18
C PHE A 81 -3.37 1.55 5.12
N LEU A 82 -2.10 1.23 4.81
CA LEU A 82 -1.25 0.45 5.72
C LEU A 82 -0.66 1.29 6.85
N SER A 83 -0.59 2.61 6.68
CA SER A 83 -0.02 3.52 7.67
C SER A 83 -0.65 3.37 9.06
N PRO A 84 -1.98 3.48 9.23
CA PRO A 84 -2.62 3.29 10.53
C PRO A 84 -2.60 1.85 11.05
N LEU A 85 -2.34 0.86 10.18
CA LEU A 85 -2.35 -0.56 10.56
C LEU A 85 -0.99 -1.06 11.05
N HIS A 86 0.10 -0.53 10.50
CA HIS A 86 1.44 -1.06 10.72
C HIS A 86 2.50 0.00 10.98
N PHE A 87 2.40 1.20 10.41
CA PHE A 87 3.52 2.14 10.42
C PHE A 87 3.45 3.16 11.55
N GLN A 88 2.27 3.55 12.02
CA GLN A 88 2.12 4.56 13.08
C GLN A 88 2.94 4.25 14.34
N ASP A 89 3.06 2.97 14.71
CA ASP A 89 3.78 2.54 15.93
C ASP A 89 5.30 2.48 15.78
N MET A 90 5.84 2.57 14.56
CA MET A 90 7.28 2.50 14.32
C MET A 90 8.06 3.59 15.06
N PHE A 91 9.29 3.25 15.47
CA PHE A 91 10.23 4.17 16.09
C PHE A 91 10.93 5.01 15.03
N THR A 92 10.64 6.31 14.96
CA THR A 92 11.24 7.24 13.96
C THR A 92 12.71 7.56 14.20
N GLN A 93 13.19 7.33 15.42
CA GLN A 93 14.58 7.51 15.85
C GLN A 93 15.01 6.29 16.68
N PRO A 94 15.19 5.12 16.03
CA PRO A 94 15.55 3.90 16.74
C PRO A 94 16.93 4.06 17.36
N SER A 95 17.01 3.96 18.67
CA SER A 95 18.25 4.06 19.46
C SER A 95 18.80 2.68 19.87
N THR A 96 17.99 1.63 19.73
CA THR A 96 18.36 0.26 20.08
C THR A 96 18.07 -0.70 18.93
N VAL A 97 18.83 -1.80 18.88
CA VAL A 97 18.62 -2.88 17.91
C VAL A 97 17.19 -3.43 17.97
N SER A 98 16.60 -3.51 19.17
CA SER A 98 15.22 -3.97 19.34
C SER A 98 14.18 -3.03 18.72
N GLN A 99 14.41 -1.71 18.77
CA GLN A 99 13.54 -0.74 18.12
C GLN A 99 13.63 -0.82 16.60
N ALA A 100 14.85 -0.94 16.06
CA ALA A 100 15.06 -1.18 14.63
C ALA A 100 14.41 -2.50 14.18
N TYR A 101 14.58 -3.58 14.96
CA TYR A 101 13.94 -4.86 14.69
C TYR A 101 12.41 -4.77 14.69
N HIS A 102 11.83 -4.08 15.68
CA HIS A 102 10.38 -3.82 15.71
C HIS A 102 9.90 -3.14 14.43
N ASN A 103 10.62 -2.11 13.95
CA ASN A 103 10.29 -1.44 12.70
C ASN A 103 10.30 -2.42 11.51
N THR A 104 11.32 -3.27 11.41
CA THR A 104 11.39 -4.27 10.33
C THR A 104 10.25 -5.28 10.39
N VAL A 105 9.79 -5.67 11.59
CA VAL A 105 8.62 -6.54 11.76
C VAL A 105 7.32 -5.87 11.31
N CYS A 106 7.12 -4.59 11.67
CA CYS A 106 5.97 -3.83 11.19
C CYS A 106 5.96 -3.74 9.65
N LEU A 107 7.13 -3.50 9.05
CA LEU A 107 7.29 -3.43 7.60
C LEU A 107 6.98 -4.75 6.90
N THR A 108 7.58 -5.87 7.34
CA THR A 108 7.32 -7.17 6.71
C THR A 108 5.87 -7.61 6.90
N SER A 109 5.28 -7.33 8.07
CA SER A 109 3.86 -7.62 8.31
C SER A 109 2.96 -6.84 7.34
N ALA A 110 3.28 -5.59 7.05
CA ALA A 110 2.56 -4.78 6.06
C ALA A 110 2.72 -5.34 4.63
N TRP A 111 3.92 -5.84 4.27
CA TRP A 111 4.17 -6.47 2.97
C TRP A 111 3.47 -7.83 2.81
N ASP A 112 3.38 -8.60 3.89
CA ASP A 112 2.61 -9.84 3.91
C ASP A 112 1.12 -9.55 3.68
N LYS A 113 0.60 -8.48 4.30
CA LYS A 113 -0.78 -8.01 4.12
C LYS A 113 -1.12 -7.60 2.68
N ILE A 114 -0.17 -6.99 1.97
CA ILE A 114 -0.40 -6.66 0.55
C ILE A 114 0.07 -7.73 -0.43
N ARG A 115 0.53 -8.88 0.09
CA ARG A 115 1.09 -9.99 -0.69
C ARG A 115 2.04 -9.49 -1.77
N LEU A 116 3.05 -8.71 -1.36
CA LEU A 116 3.99 -8.02 -2.25
C LEU A 116 4.68 -8.95 -3.27
N GLY A 117 4.67 -10.27 -3.04
CA GLY A 117 5.23 -11.26 -3.95
C GLY A 117 6.75 -11.37 -3.87
N TYR A 118 7.36 -10.74 -2.85
CA TYR A 118 8.78 -10.83 -2.55
C TYR A 118 8.93 -11.23 -1.08
N SER A 119 9.55 -12.38 -0.83
CA SER A 119 9.77 -12.89 0.53
C SER A 119 10.97 -12.21 1.15
N VAL A 120 10.76 -11.42 2.20
CA VAL A 120 11.81 -10.79 3.01
C VAL A 120 11.49 -11.01 4.48
N THR A 121 12.45 -11.49 5.25
CA THR A 121 12.28 -11.59 6.71
C THR A 121 12.81 -10.33 7.40
N PRO A 122 12.32 -10.00 8.62
CA PRO A 122 12.87 -8.90 9.42
C PRO A 122 14.39 -8.98 9.62
N ARG A 123 14.93 -10.20 9.70
CA ARG A 123 16.36 -10.45 9.86
C ARG A 123 17.16 -10.06 8.61
N ASP A 124 16.60 -10.24 7.43
CA ASP A 124 17.25 -9.88 6.17
C ASP A 124 17.37 -8.35 6.04
N LEU A 125 16.39 -7.61 6.58
CA LEU A 125 16.40 -6.14 6.62
C LEU A 125 17.39 -5.59 7.66
N MET A 126 17.47 -6.21 8.84
CA MET A 126 18.43 -5.83 9.89
C MET A 126 19.89 -6.12 9.54
N ARG A 127 20.14 -6.98 8.55
CA ARG A 127 21.49 -7.32 8.07
C ARG A 127 21.52 -7.23 6.55
N PRO A 128 21.39 -6.00 6.01
CA PRO A 128 21.16 -5.81 4.60
C PRO A 128 22.35 -6.28 3.78
N ASN A 129 22.10 -7.15 2.80
CA ASN A 129 23.04 -7.44 1.74
C ASN A 129 22.73 -6.52 0.55
N VAL A 130 23.72 -5.75 0.08
CA VAL A 130 23.53 -4.74 -0.97
C VAL A 130 22.83 -5.29 -2.22
N VAL A 131 23.16 -6.52 -2.64
CA VAL A 131 22.54 -7.12 -3.83
C VAL A 131 21.08 -7.46 -3.57
N ASN A 132 20.76 -8.06 -2.43
CA ASN A 132 19.38 -8.40 -2.06
C ASN A 132 18.52 -7.14 -1.87
N MET A 133 19.08 -6.11 -1.26
CA MET A 133 18.40 -4.83 -1.08
C MET A 133 18.19 -4.10 -2.40
N LEU A 134 19.14 -4.15 -3.33
CA LEU A 134 18.95 -3.62 -4.67
C LEU A 134 17.82 -4.35 -5.40
N MET A 135 17.77 -5.68 -5.33
CA MET A 135 16.70 -6.47 -5.93
C MET A 135 15.33 -6.16 -5.29
N LEU A 136 15.29 -6.01 -3.97
CA LEU A 136 14.09 -5.61 -3.24
C LEU A 136 13.61 -4.21 -3.65
N VAL A 137 14.50 -3.21 -3.67
CA VAL A 137 14.14 -1.84 -4.02
C VAL A 137 13.70 -1.74 -5.49
N ALA A 138 14.36 -2.46 -6.40
CA ALA A 138 13.93 -2.56 -7.80
C ALA A 138 12.54 -3.21 -7.93
N HIS A 139 12.26 -4.26 -7.14
CA HIS A 139 10.94 -4.89 -7.07
C HIS A 139 9.88 -3.92 -6.56
N LEU A 140 10.17 -3.17 -5.48
CA LEU A 140 9.27 -2.16 -4.93
C LEU A 140 8.99 -1.04 -5.93
N TYR A 141 10.02 -0.52 -6.58
CA TYR A 141 9.90 0.53 -7.60
C TYR A 141 8.96 0.14 -8.74
N ARG A 142 9.00 -1.14 -9.15
CA ARG A 142 8.13 -1.68 -10.19
C ARG A 142 6.70 -1.99 -9.72
N ASN A 143 6.54 -2.55 -8.53
CA ASN A 143 5.26 -3.13 -8.10
C ASN A 143 4.40 -2.19 -7.26
N LEU A 144 4.99 -1.34 -6.40
CA LEU A 144 4.21 -0.44 -5.54
C LEU A 144 3.25 0.47 -6.31
N PRO A 145 3.61 1.03 -7.49
CA PRO A 145 2.66 1.83 -8.29
C PRO A 145 1.36 1.11 -8.66
N SER A 146 1.34 -0.22 -8.69
CA SER A 146 0.13 -1.01 -8.98
C SER A 146 -0.91 -1.02 -7.86
N TYR A 147 -0.53 -0.61 -6.63
CA TYR A 147 -1.44 -0.54 -5.49
C TYR A 147 -2.17 0.80 -5.36
N LYS A 148 -2.12 1.63 -6.41
CA LYS A 148 -2.85 2.89 -6.44
C LYS A 148 -4.35 2.64 -6.34
N LEU A 149 -5.05 3.48 -5.58
CA LEU A 149 -6.51 3.46 -5.51
C LEU A 149 -7.11 3.68 -6.89
N GLU A 150 -7.95 2.73 -7.33
CA GLU A 150 -8.61 2.77 -8.63
C GLU A 150 -9.94 3.52 -8.53
N THR A 151 -10.80 3.13 -7.58
CA THR A 151 -12.17 3.66 -7.47
C THR A 151 -12.69 3.53 -6.04
N THR A 152 -13.65 4.39 -5.68
CA THR A 152 -14.41 4.30 -4.41
C THR A 152 -15.80 3.75 -4.68
N VAL A 153 -16.19 2.73 -3.92
CA VAL A 153 -17.51 2.09 -3.94
C VAL A 153 -18.27 2.54 -2.71
N SER A 154 -19.39 3.24 -2.89
CA SER A 154 -20.17 3.78 -1.77
C SER A 154 -21.35 2.87 -1.41
N PHE A 155 -21.55 2.64 -0.11
CA PHE A 155 -22.69 1.92 0.43
C PHE A 155 -23.58 2.87 1.25
N MET A 156 -24.90 2.72 1.12
CA MET A 156 -25.97 3.52 1.73
C MET A 156 -27.05 2.60 2.34
N ALA A 157 -26.72 1.99 3.48
CA ALA A 157 -27.64 1.12 4.22
C ALA A 157 -28.25 1.83 5.45
N THR A 158 -29.47 1.44 5.82
CA THR A 158 -30.08 1.84 7.10
C THR A 158 -29.61 0.93 8.24
N LEU A 159 -29.69 1.38 9.49
CA LEU A 159 -29.18 0.61 10.63
C LEU A 159 -29.77 -0.81 10.68
N ASN A 160 -28.92 -1.81 10.90
CA ASN A 160 -29.23 -3.25 10.88
C ASN A 160 -29.72 -3.78 9.53
N THR A 161 -29.53 -3.05 8.44
CA THR A 161 -29.74 -3.55 7.09
C THR A 161 -28.41 -3.76 6.37
N SER A 162 -28.44 -4.66 5.39
CA SER A 162 -27.29 -4.94 4.54
C SER A 162 -27.54 -4.45 3.13
N GLU A 163 -26.51 -3.90 2.50
CA GLU A 163 -26.49 -3.55 1.09
C GLU A 163 -25.36 -4.31 0.40
N THR A 164 -25.57 -4.61 -0.88
CA THR A 164 -24.62 -5.36 -1.69
C THR A 164 -24.26 -4.57 -2.94
N GLN A 165 -22.96 -4.47 -3.22
CA GLN A 165 -22.41 -3.85 -4.42
C GLN A 165 -21.52 -4.85 -5.15
N VAL A 166 -21.52 -4.78 -6.47
CA VAL A 166 -20.71 -5.67 -7.32
C VAL A 166 -19.54 -4.89 -7.89
N VAL A 167 -18.33 -5.38 -7.62
CA VAL A 167 -17.08 -4.87 -8.19
C VAL A 167 -16.69 -5.78 -9.35
N THR A 168 -16.86 -5.27 -10.57
CA THR A 168 -16.45 -5.98 -11.79
C THR A 168 -15.00 -5.69 -12.12
N LEU A 169 -14.25 -6.74 -12.40
CA LEU A 169 -12.84 -6.73 -12.75
C LEU A 169 -12.66 -7.36 -14.11
N GLU A 170 -11.70 -6.86 -14.89
CA GLU A 170 -11.34 -7.44 -16.17
C GLU A 170 -9.86 -7.82 -16.16
N ASN A 171 -9.58 -9.08 -16.50
CA ASN A 171 -8.21 -9.51 -16.69
C ASN A 171 -7.69 -9.04 -18.05
N SER A 172 -6.95 -7.94 -18.04
CA SER A 172 -6.28 -7.40 -19.22
C SER A 172 -4.96 -8.13 -19.55
N GLU A 173 -4.52 -9.07 -18.70
CA GLU A 173 -3.28 -9.81 -18.91
C GLU A 173 -3.47 -10.96 -19.91
N GLU A 174 -2.38 -11.30 -20.61
CA GLU A 174 -2.36 -12.40 -21.57
C GLU A 174 -2.47 -13.78 -20.89
N SER A 175 -2.08 -13.86 -19.62
CA SER A 175 -2.09 -15.06 -18.80
C SER A 175 -3.27 -15.09 -17.83
N SER A 176 -3.60 -16.29 -17.34
CA SER A 176 -4.53 -16.41 -16.22
C SER A 176 -3.92 -15.83 -14.95
N VAL A 177 -4.69 -14.99 -14.25
CA VAL A 177 -4.30 -14.37 -12.98
C VAL A 177 -5.17 -14.94 -11.87
N THR A 178 -4.54 -15.36 -10.77
CA THR A 178 -5.23 -15.68 -9.52
C THR A 178 -5.26 -14.44 -8.66
N TYR A 179 -6.44 -13.93 -8.35
CA TYR A 179 -6.61 -12.79 -7.45
C TYR A 179 -6.89 -13.28 -6.04
N HIS A 180 -6.06 -12.87 -5.09
CA HIS A 180 -6.32 -13.03 -3.67
C HIS A 180 -7.05 -11.81 -3.14
N ILE A 181 -8.13 -12.02 -2.40
CA ILE A 181 -8.98 -10.94 -1.88
C ILE A 181 -8.67 -10.72 -0.40
N GLU A 182 -8.49 -9.47 -0.01
CA GLU A 182 -8.33 -9.08 1.39
C GLU A 182 -9.07 -7.77 1.69
N ILE A 183 -9.76 -7.68 2.83
CA ILE A 183 -10.39 -6.45 3.31
C ILE A 183 -9.58 -5.88 4.48
N LEU A 184 -9.20 -4.61 4.38
CA LEU A 184 -8.37 -3.91 5.36
C LEU A 184 -9.04 -2.59 5.80
N PRO A 185 -9.14 -2.29 7.11
CA PRO A 185 -8.90 -3.19 8.25
C PRO A 185 -9.93 -4.32 8.29
N ASN A 186 -9.55 -5.45 8.90
CA ASN A 186 -10.51 -6.51 9.20
C ASN A 186 -11.60 -5.96 10.12
N ASN A 187 -12.78 -5.77 9.56
CA ASN A 187 -13.93 -5.24 10.27
C ASN A 187 -15.12 -6.16 10.02
N SER A 188 -16.04 -6.23 10.98
CA SER A 188 -17.20 -7.10 10.88
C SER A 188 -18.35 -6.53 10.04
N SER A 189 -18.13 -5.37 9.42
CA SER A 189 -19.15 -4.64 8.66
C SER A 189 -19.13 -4.97 7.17
N PHE A 190 -17.98 -5.34 6.62
CA PHE A 190 -17.83 -5.71 5.22
C PHE A 190 -17.51 -7.21 5.08
N GLU A 191 -18.25 -7.90 4.23
CA GLU A 191 -18.11 -9.33 3.96
C GLU A 191 -18.14 -9.57 2.45
N ILE A 192 -17.41 -10.57 1.95
CA ILE A 192 -17.44 -10.99 0.56
C ILE A 192 -18.48 -12.09 0.42
N ASP A 193 -19.47 -11.89 -0.45
CA ASP A 193 -20.47 -12.91 -0.75
C ASP A 193 -19.78 -14.10 -1.44
N ASP A 194 -20.14 -15.33 -1.06
CA ASP A 194 -19.51 -16.62 -1.42
C ASP A 194 -18.21 -17.03 -0.68
N MET A 195 -17.70 -16.26 0.29
CA MET A 195 -16.47 -16.63 1.06
C MET A 195 -15.27 -17.02 0.19
N LYS A 196 -15.11 -16.39 -0.99
CA LYS A 196 -13.98 -16.67 -1.88
C LYS A 196 -12.75 -15.89 -1.41
N ASP A 197 -11.76 -16.58 -0.84
CA ASP A 197 -10.45 -15.98 -0.50
C ASP A 197 -9.59 -15.72 -1.75
N SER A 198 -9.91 -16.40 -2.85
CA SER A 198 -9.28 -16.19 -4.15
C SER A 198 -10.15 -16.67 -5.30
N PHE A 199 -9.90 -16.15 -6.49
CA PHE A 199 -10.52 -16.63 -7.73
C PHE A 199 -9.57 -16.45 -8.91
N VAL A 200 -9.80 -17.21 -9.97
CA VAL A 200 -8.95 -17.23 -11.17
C VAL A 200 -9.68 -16.58 -12.32
N LEU A 201 -9.06 -15.59 -12.97
CA LEU A 201 -9.52 -15.02 -14.22
C LEU A 201 -8.62 -15.44 -15.37
N LYS A 202 -9.22 -16.01 -16.41
CA LYS A 202 -8.54 -16.29 -17.69
C LYS A 202 -8.32 -14.99 -18.46
N ASN A 203 -7.52 -15.08 -19.53
CA ASN A 203 -7.26 -13.95 -20.43
C ASN A 203 -8.57 -13.33 -20.94
N LYS A 204 -8.69 -11.99 -20.82
CA LYS A 204 -9.88 -11.20 -21.21
C LYS A 204 -11.19 -11.60 -20.52
N GLN A 205 -11.10 -12.36 -19.44
CA GLN A 205 -12.27 -12.73 -18.66
C GLN A 205 -12.62 -11.60 -17.68
N ARG A 206 -13.92 -11.35 -17.54
CA ARG A 206 -14.47 -10.52 -16.47
C ARG A 206 -14.87 -11.37 -15.27
N GLY A 207 -14.60 -10.84 -14.08
CA GLY A 207 -15.00 -11.43 -12.81
C GLY A 207 -15.74 -10.42 -11.97
N ASP A 208 -16.81 -10.87 -11.33
CA ASP A 208 -17.61 -10.05 -10.42
C ASP A 208 -17.32 -10.47 -8.98
N ILE A 209 -17.05 -9.48 -8.13
CA ILE A 209 -16.91 -9.66 -6.69
C ILE A 209 -18.05 -8.93 -6.02
N THR A 210 -18.85 -9.69 -5.28
CA THR A 210 -20.00 -9.16 -4.57
C THR A 210 -19.57 -8.82 -3.14
N VAL A 211 -19.57 -7.53 -2.80
CA VAL A 211 -19.24 -7.04 -1.45
C VAL A 211 -20.54 -6.70 -0.74
N ARG A 212 -20.74 -7.26 0.45
CA ARG A 212 -21.87 -6.97 1.34
C ARG A 212 -21.41 -6.08 2.48
N TYR A 213 -22.07 -4.94 2.62
CA TYR A 213 -21.95 -4.06 3.77
C TYR A 213 -23.13 -4.24 4.71
N THR A 214 -22.89 -4.37 6.02
CA THR A 214 -23.92 -4.39 7.06
C THR A 214 -23.75 -3.19 7.99
N ALA A 215 -24.75 -2.31 8.02
CA ALA A 215 -24.74 -1.12 8.87
C ALA A 215 -24.99 -1.49 10.34
N ARG A 216 -23.90 -1.75 11.07
CA ARG A 216 -23.93 -2.09 12.51
C ARG A 216 -23.75 -0.88 13.44
N SER A 217 -23.38 0.27 12.88
CA SER A 217 -23.09 1.51 13.60
C SER A 217 -23.61 2.71 12.81
N MET A 218 -23.93 3.80 13.51
CA MET A 218 -24.24 5.10 12.89
C MET A 218 -22.99 5.89 12.49
N VAL A 219 -21.80 5.40 12.86
CA VAL A 219 -20.52 6.01 12.47
C VAL A 219 -20.13 5.54 11.08
N LYS A 220 -19.64 6.46 10.24
CA LYS A 220 -19.09 6.13 8.92
C LYS A 220 -17.95 5.12 9.08
N VAL A 221 -18.01 4.02 8.34
CA VAL A 221 -16.97 2.98 8.31
C VAL A 221 -16.34 3.01 6.93
N ASP A 222 -15.03 3.18 6.90
CA ASP A 222 -14.23 3.10 5.66
C ASP A 222 -13.43 1.79 5.68
N ALA A 223 -13.34 1.12 4.53
CA ALA A 223 -12.48 -0.05 4.35
C ALA A 223 -11.81 -0.04 2.97
N ILE A 224 -10.84 -0.93 2.78
CA ILE A 224 -10.13 -1.14 1.53
C ILE A 224 -10.35 -2.58 1.10
N LEU A 225 -10.84 -2.77 -0.11
CA LEU A 225 -10.83 -4.05 -0.81
C LEU A 225 -9.54 -4.13 -1.63
N LEU A 226 -8.66 -5.03 -1.23
CA LEU A 226 -7.40 -5.30 -1.90
C LEU A 226 -7.49 -6.61 -2.69
N LEU A 227 -7.05 -6.55 -3.94
CA LEU A 227 -7.01 -7.68 -4.85
C LEU A 227 -5.59 -7.84 -5.37
N CYS A 228 -4.89 -8.84 -4.85
CA CYS A 228 -3.50 -9.10 -5.21
C CYS A 228 -3.42 -10.13 -6.33
N GLY A 229 -2.90 -9.71 -7.48
CA GLY A 229 -2.79 -10.55 -8.67
C GLY A 229 -1.53 -11.42 -8.66
N ALA A 230 -1.69 -12.73 -8.51
CA ALA A 230 -0.62 -13.71 -8.67
C ALA A 230 -0.72 -14.38 -10.04
N CYS A 231 0.37 -14.35 -10.83
CA CYS A 231 0.52 -15.15 -12.04
C CYS A 231 1.58 -16.22 -11.84
N MET A 232 1.65 -17.18 -12.76
CA MET A 232 2.81 -18.07 -12.85
C MET A 232 4.09 -17.21 -13.00
N PRO A 233 5.14 -17.45 -12.18
CA PRO A 233 6.40 -16.74 -12.30
C PRO A 233 6.93 -16.79 -13.75
N PRO A 234 7.51 -15.69 -14.28
CA PRO A 234 8.03 -14.52 -13.58
C PRO A 234 7.11 -13.29 -13.59
N LYS A 235 5.85 -13.41 -14.05
CA LYS A 235 4.92 -12.27 -14.13
C LYS A 235 4.14 -12.14 -12.82
N PHE A 236 3.84 -10.90 -12.41
CA PHE A 236 2.84 -10.60 -11.38
C PHE A 236 1.64 -9.99 -12.09
N GLY A 237 0.43 -10.35 -11.63
CA GLY A 237 -0.77 -9.72 -12.16
C GLY A 237 -0.88 -8.29 -11.64
N ARG A 238 -1.64 -7.45 -12.35
CA ARG A 238 -2.00 -6.13 -11.82
C ARG A 238 -2.77 -6.29 -10.50
N ASN A 239 -2.47 -5.44 -9.53
CA ASN A 239 -3.23 -5.37 -8.29
C ASN A 239 -4.39 -4.37 -8.46
N TYR A 240 -5.48 -4.57 -7.72
CA TYR A 240 -6.58 -3.60 -7.66
C TYR A 240 -6.86 -3.21 -6.23
N VAL A 241 -7.10 -1.92 -6.01
CA VAL A 241 -7.40 -1.36 -4.69
C VAL A 241 -8.65 -0.49 -4.80
N PHE A 242 -9.69 -0.87 -4.07
CA PHE A 242 -10.94 -0.12 -4.00
C PHE A 242 -11.17 0.38 -2.58
N ARG A 243 -11.65 1.61 -2.46
CA ARG A 243 -12.16 2.13 -1.19
C ARG A 243 -13.64 1.76 -1.05
N LEU A 244 -14.02 1.22 0.10
CA LEU A 244 -15.39 0.87 0.48
C LEU A 244 -15.93 1.87 1.51
#